data_AF-A0A7X8QGP2-F1
#
_entry.id   AF-A0A7X8QGP2-F1
#
_cell.length_a   1.000
_cell.length_b   1.000
_cell.length_c   1.000
_cell.angle_alpha   90.00
_cell.angle_beta   90.00
_cell.angle_gamma   90.00
#
_symmetry.space_group_name_H-M   'P 1'
#
loop_
_entity.id
_entity.type
_entity.pdbx_description
1 polymer ?
#
loop_
_entity_poly.entity_id
_entity_poly.type
_entity_poly.pdbx_seq_one_letter_code
_entity_poly.pdbx_strand_id
1 'polypeptide(L)'
;MFQSLSRDIYFDSLIQREKKYEELAARLNTEYTLNFMEDYDGEEAKWANAYVKLTPLSDKTTAKEWTIRLDGEAKGQMKFTLRAHETAGFPMKVEFYKTEKDLEDGKVALSAKLKPFIETKMDVIINTKTKKVDYTGTYTGVMNVTETGKEIKVTTVVTYEKDFGDGSYYRIVCSNDETGSTYINGSYFVRWSTGEANIAGAKFVFSPDGTSFTASMRDYNDKEWGSMTCHK
;
A
#
# COMPACT_ATOMS: atom_id res chain seq x y z
N MET A 1 74.29 7.14 0.66
CA MET A 1 73.48 6.14 1.40
C MET A 1 72.24 6.76 2.06
N PHE A 2 72.37 7.86 2.82
CA PHE A 2 71.19 8.51 3.44
C PHE A 2 70.21 9.11 2.42
N GLN A 3 70.71 9.79 1.38
CA GLN A 3 69.87 10.42 0.34
C GLN A 3 69.08 9.42 -0.53
N SER A 4 69.64 8.23 -0.78
CA SER A 4 68.92 7.16 -1.50
C SER A 4 67.81 6.58 -0.64
N LEU A 5 68.12 6.27 0.63
CA LEU A 5 67.13 5.76 1.58
C LEU A 5 65.97 6.74 1.81
N SER A 6 66.26 8.05 1.96
CA SER A 6 65.20 9.06 2.12
C SER A 6 64.30 9.20 0.88
N ARG A 7 64.88 9.03 -0.31
CA ARG A 7 64.16 9.09 -1.58
C ARG A 7 63.26 7.86 -1.75
N ASP A 8 63.77 6.67 -1.41
CA ASP A 8 63.02 5.43 -1.53
C ASP A 8 61.84 5.41 -0.55
N ILE A 9 62.03 5.86 0.70
CA ILE A 9 60.95 6.06 1.68
C ILE A 9 59.88 7.05 1.17
N TYR A 10 60.30 8.13 0.51
CA TYR A 10 59.39 9.10 -0.08
C TYR A 10 58.54 8.47 -1.20
N PHE A 11 59.16 7.74 -2.13
CA PHE A 11 58.43 7.05 -3.20
C PHE A 11 57.50 5.96 -2.66
N ASP A 12 57.93 5.17 -1.67
CA ASP A 12 57.07 4.19 -1.00
C ASP A 12 55.84 4.86 -0.38
N SER A 13 56.01 6.03 0.22
CA SER A 13 54.90 6.79 0.80
C SER A 13 53.90 7.30 -0.26
N LEU A 14 54.38 7.66 -1.45
CA LEU A 14 53.53 8.07 -2.57
C LEU A 14 52.74 6.88 -3.12
N ILE A 15 53.40 5.74 -3.33
CA ILE A 15 52.76 4.49 -3.79
C ILE A 15 51.67 4.04 -2.79
N GLN A 16 51.93 4.14 -1.49
CA GLN A 16 50.92 3.82 -0.47
C GLN A 16 49.72 4.78 -0.51
N ARG A 17 49.95 6.07 -0.77
CA ARG A 17 48.86 7.06 -0.90
C ARG A 17 48.03 6.82 -2.15
N GLU A 18 48.67 6.51 -3.27
CA GLU A 18 48.02 6.16 -4.52
C GLU A 18 47.06 4.98 -4.32
N LYS A 19 47.55 3.88 -3.74
CA LYS A 19 46.72 2.70 -3.40
C LYS A 19 45.52 3.07 -2.53
N LYS A 20 45.71 3.92 -1.51
CA LYS A 20 44.59 4.38 -0.66
C LYS A 20 43.55 5.19 -1.43
N TYR A 21 43.99 6.03 -2.38
CA TYR A 21 43.07 6.80 -3.21
C TYR A 21 42.32 5.92 -4.20
N GLU A 22 42.97 4.90 -4.76
CA GLU A 22 42.33 3.90 -5.62
C GLU A 22 41.27 3.11 -4.85
N GLU A 23 41.60 2.63 -3.65
CA GLU A 23 40.65 1.93 -2.76
C GLU A 23 39.45 2.81 -2.40
N LEU A 24 39.70 4.08 -2.06
CA LEU A 24 38.64 5.04 -1.76
C LEU A 24 37.76 5.30 -2.99
N ALA A 25 38.36 5.50 -4.16
CA ALA A 25 37.63 5.71 -5.40
C ALA A 25 36.76 4.49 -5.75
N ALA A 26 37.28 3.27 -5.59
CA ALA A 26 36.52 2.04 -5.79
C ALA A 26 35.32 1.96 -4.82
N ARG A 27 35.54 2.29 -3.53
CA ARG A 27 34.46 2.31 -2.53
C ARG A 27 33.39 3.36 -2.85
N LEU A 28 33.80 4.57 -3.21
CA LEU A 28 32.88 5.66 -3.55
C LEU A 28 32.07 5.36 -4.82
N ASN A 29 32.62 4.59 -5.75
CA ASN A 29 31.96 4.15 -6.97
C ASN A 29 31.19 2.83 -6.81
N THR A 30 31.09 2.27 -5.59
CA THR A 30 30.25 1.09 -5.35
C THR A 30 28.79 1.43 -5.65
N GLU A 31 28.18 0.67 -6.56
CA GLU A 31 26.78 0.82 -6.96
C GLU A 31 25.85 0.15 -5.94
N TYR A 32 24.86 0.91 -5.49
CA TYR A 32 23.74 0.46 -4.68
C TYR A 32 22.48 0.45 -5.54
N THR A 33 21.58 -0.48 -5.23
CA THR A 33 20.34 -0.71 -5.97
C THR A 33 19.18 -0.82 -4.98
N LEU A 34 18.17 0.00 -5.16
CA LEU A 34 16.85 -0.16 -4.55
C LEU A 34 15.90 -0.77 -5.56
N ASN A 35 15.33 -1.92 -5.24
CA ASN A 35 14.25 -2.51 -6.03
C ASN A 35 12.92 -2.19 -5.35
N PHE A 36 11.98 -1.66 -6.11
CA PHE A 36 10.64 -1.36 -5.66
C PHE A 36 9.68 -2.36 -6.29
N MET A 37 8.77 -2.90 -5.51
CA MET A 37 7.72 -3.78 -5.99
C MET A 37 6.48 -3.65 -5.11
N GLU A 38 5.32 -3.75 -5.73
CA GLU A 38 4.08 -3.94 -5.01
C GLU A 38 3.82 -5.44 -4.82
N ASP A 39 3.44 -5.83 -3.60
CA ASP A 39 2.90 -7.16 -3.32
C ASP A 39 1.38 -7.03 -3.16
N TYR A 40 0.63 -7.58 -4.13
CA TYR A 40 -0.82 -7.42 -4.25
C TYR A 40 -1.50 -8.73 -4.68
N ASP A 41 -2.77 -8.90 -4.29
CA ASP A 41 -3.57 -10.13 -4.58
C ASP A 41 -4.54 -9.96 -5.76
N GLY A 42 -4.72 -8.73 -6.27
CA GLY A 42 -5.64 -8.41 -7.36
C GLY A 42 -5.04 -8.63 -8.75
N GLU A 43 -5.85 -8.40 -9.80
CA GLU A 43 -5.38 -8.49 -11.19
C GLU A 43 -4.46 -7.33 -11.59
N GLU A 44 -4.61 -6.16 -10.95
CA GLU A 44 -3.86 -4.94 -11.27
C GLU A 44 -3.15 -4.35 -10.05
N ALA A 45 -1.93 -3.84 -10.28
CA ALA A 45 -1.12 -3.19 -9.26
C ALA A 45 -1.69 -1.80 -8.92
N LYS A 46 -1.95 -1.51 -7.64
CA LYS A 46 -2.52 -0.22 -7.20
C LYS A 46 -1.52 0.93 -7.36
N TRP A 47 -0.23 0.63 -7.47
CA TRP A 47 0.87 1.58 -7.67
C TRP A 47 1.48 1.49 -9.07
N ALA A 48 0.78 0.88 -10.02
CA ALA A 48 1.15 0.90 -11.43
C ALA A 48 1.42 2.35 -11.87
N ASN A 49 2.52 2.57 -12.58
CA ASN A 49 2.92 3.89 -13.11
C ASN A 49 3.14 5.01 -12.07
N ALA A 50 3.15 4.68 -10.77
CA ALA A 50 3.38 5.66 -9.72
C ALA A 50 4.83 6.18 -9.71
N TYR A 51 5.05 7.31 -9.05
CA TYR A 51 6.38 7.91 -8.89
C TYR A 51 6.93 7.67 -7.50
N VAL A 52 8.24 7.41 -7.44
CA VAL A 52 8.98 7.15 -6.20
C VAL A 52 10.15 8.10 -6.11
N LYS A 53 10.26 8.83 -5.01
CA LYS A 53 11.32 9.81 -4.77
C LYS A 53 12.06 9.55 -3.46
N LEU A 54 13.38 9.68 -3.50
CA LEU A 54 14.22 9.70 -2.31
C LEU A 54 14.37 11.12 -1.75
N THR A 55 14.34 11.24 -0.42
CA THR A 55 14.30 12.52 0.30
C THR A 55 14.88 12.36 1.73
N PRO A 56 15.30 13.44 2.43
CA PRO A 56 15.57 14.78 1.88
C PRO A 56 16.77 14.77 0.95
N LEU A 57 16.81 15.75 0.03
CA LEU A 57 17.93 15.95 -0.89
C LEU A 57 18.67 17.23 -0.51
N SER A 58 19.99 17.21 -0.67
CA SER A 58 20.83 18.40 -0.60
C SER A 58 20.61 19.32 -1.80
N ASP A 59 21.17 20.53 -1.73
CA ASP A 59 21.21 21.51 -2.81
C ASP A 59 22.18 21.14 -3.97
N LYS A 60 22.93 20.03 -3.83
CA LYS A 60 23.94 19.58 -4.79
C LYS A 60 23.42 18.58 -5.83
N THR A 61 22.13 18.26 -5.81
CA THR A 61 21.48 17.32 -6.73
C THR A 61 20.08 17.79 -7.09
N THR A 62 19.46 17.17 -8.07
CA THR A 62 18.09 17.49 -8.50
C THR A 62 17.11 16.40 -8.06
N ALA A 63 15.86 16.80 -7.80
CA ALA A 63 14.80 15.84 -7.47
C ALA A 63 14.58 14.80 -8.58
N LYS A 64 14.78 15.19 -9.85
CA LYS A 64 14.59 14.33 -11.02
C LYS A 64 15.55 13.13 -11.02
N GLU A 65 16.80 13.32 -10.61
CA GLU A 65 17.80 12.24 -10.54
C GLU A 65 17.48 11.21 -9.45
N TRP A 66 16.75 11.64 -8.42
CA TRP A 66 16.35 10.82 -7.26
C TRP A 66 14.87 10.43 -7.31
N THR A 67 14.27 10.48 -8.50
CA THR A 67 12.88 10.07 -8.75
C THR A 67 12.84 9.05 -9.88
N ILE A 68 12.10 7.97 -9.67
CA ILE A 68 11.78 6.98 -10.70
C ILE A 68 10.27 6.88 -10.89
N ARG A 69 9.87 6.33 -12.03
CA ARG A 69 8.50 5.91 -12.29
C ARG A 69 8.47 4.38 -12.28
N LEU A 70 7.52 3.81 -11.55
CA LEU A 70 7.25 2.37 -11.57
C LEU A 70 6.60 1.99 -12.91
N ASP A 71 6.75 0.73 -13.32
CA ASP A 71 6.09 0.20 -14.51
C ASP A 71 4.59 -0.11 -14.26
N GLY A 72 3.93 -0.70 -15.26
CA GLY A 72 2.52 -1.09 -15.17
C GLY A 72 2.23 -2.19 -14.13
N GLU A 73 3.25 -2.89 -13.64
CA GLU A 73 3.15 -3.91 -12.59
C GLU A 73 3.65 -3.38 -11.23
N ALA A 74 3.82 -2.06 -11.11
CA ALA A 74 4.36 -1.38 -9.94
C ALA A 74 5.77 -1.85 -9.53
N LYS A 75 6.60 -2.22 -10.51
CA LYS A 75 8.02 -2.55 -10.30
C LYS A 75 8.91 -1.42 -10.79
N GLY A 76 10.04 -1.24 -10.12
CA GLY A 76 11.01 -0.22 -10.50
C GLY A 76 12.35 -0.41 -9.82
N GLN A 77 13.38 0.22 -10.36
CA GLN A 77 14.73 0.14 -9.82
C GLN A 77 15.38 1.52 -9.81
N MET A 78 16.02 1.85 -8.69
CA MET A 78 16.87 3.04 -8.56
C MET A 78 18.29 2.59 -8.26
N LYS A 79 19.25 3.08 -9.04
CA LYS A 79 20.67 2.80 -8.88
C LYS A 79 21.44 4.08 -8.61
N PHE A 80 22.38 4.02 -7.69
CA PHE A 80 23.25 5.15 -7.36
C PHE A 80 24.58 4.65 -6.80
N THR A 81 25.63 5.44 -6.92
CA THR A 81 26.90 5.16 -6.24
C THR A 81 26.89 5.71 -4.82
N LEU A 82 27.74 5.19 -3.93
CA LEU A 82 27.92 5.75 -2.59
C LEU A 82 28.23 7.25 -2.63
N ARG A 83 29.07 7.68 -3.58
CA ARG A 83 29.39 9.09 -3.79
C ARG A 83 28.16 9.93 -4.18
N ALA A 84 27.31 9.41 -5.05
CA ALA A 84 26.09 10.12 -5.44
C ALA A 84 25.15 10.26 -4.23
N HIS A 85 25.01 9.20 -3.43
CA HIS A 85 24.20 9.20 -2.20
C HIS A 85 24.72 10.21 -1.17
N GLU A 86 26.03 10.26 -0.95
CA GLU A 86 26.67 11.27 -0.10
C GLU A 86 26.45 12.69 -0.63
N THR A 87 26.65 12.90 -1.93
CA THR A 87 26.46 14.21 -2.58
C THR A 87 25.03 14.71 -2.41
N ALA A 88 24.05 13.80 -2.49
CA ALA A 88 22.63 14.07 -2.29
C ALA A 88 22.23 14.28 -0.82
N GLY A 89 23.16 14.18 0.14
CA GLY A 89 22.88 14.36 1.56
C GLY A 89 22.35 13.11 2.26
N PHE A 90 22.66 11.93 1.75
CA PHE A 90 22.21 10.62 2.26
C PHE A 90 20.68 10.53 2.43
N PRO A 91 19.89 10.65 1.35
CA PRO A 91 18.45 10.48 1.44
C PRO A 91 18.11 9.08 1.96
N MET A 92 17.30 9.02 3.02
CA MET A 92 16.91 7.78 3.72
C MET A 92 15.40 7.66 3.92
N LYS A 93 14.60 8.51 3.27
CA LYS A 93 13.15 8.41 3.22
C LYS A 93 12.71 8.24 1.77
N VAL A 94 11.78 7.32 1.56
CA VAL A 94 11.09 7.13 0.28
C VAL A 94 9.72 7.76 0.38
N GLU A 95 9.32 8.50 -0.65
CA GLU A 95 7.98 9.03 -0.84
C GLU A 95 7.40 8.50 -2.15
N PHE A 96 6.15 8.08 -2.10
CA PHE A 96 5.39 7.61 -3.25
C PHE A 96 4.28 8.60 -3.60
N TYR A 97 4.10 8.81 -4.90
CA TYR A 97 3.15 9.74 -5.49
C TYR A 97 2.33 9.00 -6.55
N LYS A 98 1.00 9.14 -6.52
CA LYS A 98 0.12 8.37 -7.42
C LYS A 98 0.23 8.85 -8.87
N THR A 99 0.41 10.15 -9.08
CA THR A 99 0.49 10.75 -10.40
C THR A 99 1.67 11.73 -10.50
N GLU A 100 2.02 12.12 -11.73
CA GLU A 100 3.03 13.16 -11.97
C GLU A 100 2.59 14.51 -11.38
N LYS A 101 1.30 14.83 -11.46
CA LYS A 101 0.74 16.01 -10.82
C LYS A 101 0.89 15.99 -9.30
N ASP A 102 0.64 14.84 -8.65
CA ASP A 102 0.85 14.72 -7.20
C ASP A 102 2.33 14.93 -6.83
N LEU A 103 3.27 14.49 -7.68
CA LEU A 103 4.69 14.73 -7.50
C LEU A 103 5.05 16.23 -7.63
N GLU A 104 4.51 16.92 -8.63
CA GLU A 104 4.70 18.37 -8.83
C GLU A 104 4.11 19.19 -7.68
N ASP A 105 2.90 18.85 -7.24
CA ASP A 105 2.18 19.50 -6.14
C ASP A 105 2.74 19.12 -4.75
N GLY A 106 3.67 18.16 -4.68
CA GLY A 106 4.26 17.67 -3.43
C GLY A 106 3.28 16.87 -2.55
N LYS A 107 2.22 16.32 -3.13
CA LYS A 107 1.19 15.55 -2.43
C LYS A 107 1.62 14.09 -2.26
N VAL A 108 2.34 13.83 -1.17
CA VAL A 108 2.81 12.49 -0.81
C VAL A 108 1.62 11.58 -0.47
N ALA A 109 1.51 10.43 -1.15
CA ALA A 109 0.46 9.44 -0.90
C ALA A 109 0.89 8.35 0.10
N LEU A 110 2.17 7.99 0.10
CA LEU A 110 2.76 7.05 1.06
C LEU A 110 4.22 7.44 1.30
N SER A 111 4.72 7.23 2.51
CA SER A 111 6.15 7.39 2.78
C SER A 111 6.67 6.38 3.79
N ALA A 112 7.95 6.06 3.69
CA ALA A 112 8.63 5.15 4.59
C ALA A 112 10.09 5.56 4.78
N LYS A 113 10.64 5.27 5.97
CA LYS A 113 12.07 5.43 6.24
C LYS A 113 12.80 4.14 5.85
N LEU A 114 13.87 4.27 5.07
CA LEU A 114 14.74 3.16 4.74
C LEU A 114 15.55 2.73 5.96
N LYS A 115 15.82 1.43 6.03
CA LYS A 115 16.81 0.89 6.96
C LYS A 115 18.21 1.19 6.41
N PRO A 116 19.25 1.22 7.27
CA PRO A 116 20.62 1.28 6.79
C PRO A 116 20.91 0.13 5.81
N PHE A 117 21.66 0.43 4.75
CA PHE A 117 22.08 -0.57 3.77
C PHE A 117 23.11 -1.51 4.38
N ILE A 118 22.76 -2.79 4.50
CA ILE A 118 23.66 -3.86 4.93
C ILE A 118 24.34 -4.49 3.69
N GLU A 119 23.65 -4.48 2.56
CA GLU A 119 24.10 -4.96 1.27
C GLU A 119 23.93 -3.87 0.20
N THR A 120 24.52 -4.07 -0.98
CA THR A 120 24.36 -3.16 -2.12
C THR A 120 22.98 -3.25 -2.78
N LYS A 121 22.15 -4.22 -2.40
CA LYS A 121 20.78 -4.37 -2.88
C LYS A 121 19.81 -4.29 -1.70
N MET A 122 18.70 -3.60 -1.89
CA MET A 122 17.62 -3.54 -0.91
C MET A 122 16.28 -3.53 -1.63
N ASP A 123 15.39 -4.41 -1.18
CA ASP A 123 14.02 -4.49 -1.70
C ASP A 123 13.07 -3.66 -0.82
N VAL A 124 12.27 -2.81 -1.47
CA VAL A 124 11.23 -1.98 -0.88
C VAL A 124 9.89 -2.52 -1.36
N ILE A 125 9.22 -3.27 -0.49
CA ILE A 125 7.96 -3.95 -0.81
C ILE A 125 6.79 -3.11 -0.32
N ILE A 126 5.91 -2.71 -1.23
CA ILE A 126 4.65 -2.05 -0.92
C ILE A 126 3.60 -3.14 -0.74
N ASN A 127 3.27 -3.48 0.50
CA ASN A 127 2.28 -4.51 0.75
C ASN A 127 0.86 -3.92 0.66
N THR A 128 0.13 -4.28 -0.40
CA THR A 128 -1.27 -3.88 -0.61
C THR A 128 -2.21 -5.08 -0.68
N LYS A 129 -1.70 -6.27 -0.30
CA LYS A 129 -2.47 -7.49 -0.14
C LYS A 129 -3.64 -7.26 0.77
N THR A 130 -4.77 -7.79 0.35
CA THR A 130 -6.02 -7.65 1.05
C THR A 130 -6.34 -9.03 1.55
N LYS A 131 -6.33 -9.25 2.88
CA LYS A 131 -6.71 -10.56 3.41
C LYS A 131 -8.14 -10.83 2.98
N LYS A 132 -8.33 -11.80 2.08
CA LYS A 132 -9.65 -12.31 1.74
C LYS A 132 -10.29 -12.83 3.02
N VAL A 133 -11.46 -12.30 3.36
CA VAL A 133 -12.26 -12.74 4.49
C VAL A 133 -13.48 -13.45 3.92
N ASP A 134 -13.79 -14.63 4.43
CA ASP A 134 -15.01 -15.34 4.06
C ASP A 134 -16.19 -14.82 4.87
N TYR A 135 -17.08 -14.09 4.21
CA TYR A 135 -18.31 -13.55 4.82
C TYR A 135 -19.50 -14.52 4.79
N THR A 136 -19.31 -15.76 4.30
CA THR A 136 -20.39 -16.75 4.21
C THR A 136 -20.92 -17.12 5.59
N GLY A 137 -22.24 -17.15 5.75
CA GLY A 137 -22.85 -17.48 7.03
C GLY A 137 -24.31 -17.08 7.14
N THR A 138 -24.91 -17.44 8.27
CA THR A 138 -26.21 -16.93 8.68
C THR A 138 -25.96 -15.96 9.82
N TYR A 139 -26.43 -14.73 9.68
CA TYR A 139 -26.29 -13.68 10.66
C TYR A 139 -27.66 -13.35 11.24
N THR A 140 -27.73 -13.16 12.54
CA THR A 140 -28.96 -12.75 13.23
C THR A 140 -28.74 -11.42 13.91
N GLY A 141 -29.78 -10.60 13.97
CA GLY A 141 -29.69 -9.28 14.59
C GLY A 141 -31.04 -8.60 14.69
N VAL A 142 -30.98 -7.33 15.07
CA VAL A 142 -32.16 -6.47 15.21
C VAL A 142 -31.99 -5.24 14.34
N MET A 143 -32.98 -4.98 13.49
CA MET A 143 -33.13 -3.74 12.76
C MET A 143 -33.98 -2.77 13.57
N ASN A 144 -33.44 -1.58 13.82
CA ASN A 144 -34.14 -0.48 14.46
C ASN A 144 -34.71 0.44 13.38
N VAL A 145 -36.03 0.64 13.37
CA VAL A 145 -36.69 1.55 12.44
C VAL A 145 -36.70 2.96 13.01
N THR A 146 -36.01 3.89 12.35
CA THR A 146 -35.76 5.25 12.84
C THR A 146 -37.05 6.04 13.11
N GLU A 147 -38.08 5.88 12.27
CA GLU A 147 -39.30 6.68 12.36
C GLU A 147 -40.28 6.20 13.43
N THR A 148 -40.30 4.89 13.71
CA THR A 148 -41.27 4.28 14.63
C THR A 148 -40.66 3.81 15.94
N GLY A 149 -39.33 3.70 16.01
CA GLY A 149 -38.64 3.04 17.12
C GLY A 149 -38.90 1.54 17.20
N LYS A 150 -39.52 0.94 16.16
CA LYS A 150 -39.80 -0.50 16.14
C LYS A 150 -38.50 -1.29 15.97
N GLU A 151 -38.35 -2.31 16.79
CA GLU A 151 -37.32 -3.33 16.65
C GLU A 151 -37.84 -4.51 15.83
N ILE A 152 -37.08 -4.93 14.83
CA ILE A 152 -37.42 -6.04 13.93
C ILE A 152 -36.29 -7.05 13.98
N LYS A 153 -36.60 -8.29 14.39
CA LYS A 153 -35.64 -9.38 14.30
C LYS A 153 -35.43 -9.76 12.84
N VAL A 154 -34.17 -9.87 12.45
CA VAL A 154 -33.78 -10.17 11.09
C VAL A 154 -32.76 -11.29 11.03
N THR A 155 -32.93 -12.13 10.02
CA THR A 155 -31.96 -13.17 9.64
C THR A 155 -31.40 -12.82 8.27
N THR A 156 -30.07 -12.78 8.16
CA THR A 156 -29.36 -12.54 6.89
C THR A 156 -28.52 -13.74 6.51
N VAL A 157 -28.84 -14.36 5.37
CA VAL A 157 -28.06 -15.46 4.80
C VAL A 157 -27.14 -14.89 3.73
N VAL A 158 -25.85 -15.15 3.87
CA VAL A 158 -24.79 -14.73 2.95
C VAL A 158 -24.15 -15.97 2.35
N THR A 159 -24.22 -16.11 1.03
CA THR A 159 -23.69 -17.25 0.29
C THR A 159 -22.67 -16.77 -0.73
N TYR A 160 -21.46 -17.32 -0.69
CA TYR A 160 -20.42 -17.05 -1.69
C TYR A 160 -20.86 -17.49 -3.09
N GLU A 161 -20.59 -16.65 -4.11
CA GLU A 161 -20.84 -16.97 -5.51
C GLU A 161 -19.52 -17.10 -6.31
N LYS A 162 -18.70 -16.04 -6.36
CA LYS A 162 -17.42 -16.03 -7.09
C LYS A 162 -16.50 -14.89 -6.66
N ASP A 163 -15.20 -15.05 -6.89
CA ASP A 163 -14.23 -13.96 -6.81
C ASP A 163 -14.24 -13.11 -8.09
N PHE A 164 -13.95 -11.81 -7.94
CA PHE A 164 -13.82 -10.88 -9.06
C PHE A 164 -12.95 -9.67 -8.66
N GLY A 165 -11.84 -9.43 -9.36
CA GLY A 165 -10.97 -8.29 -9.05
C GLY A 165 -10.46 -8.29 -7.61
N ASP A 166 -10.78 -7.24 -6.84
CA ASP A 166 -10.35 -7.05 -5.44
C ASP A 166 -11.44 -7.39 -4.39
N GLY A 167 -12.40 -8.23 -4.78
CA GLY A 167 -13.51 -8.65 -3.93
C GLY A 167 -14.17 -9.95 -4.38
N SER A 168 -15.33 -10.24 -3.79
CA SER A 168 -16.14 -11.41 -4.14
C SER A 168 -17.61 -11.02 -4.26
N TYR A 169 -18.33 -11.70 -5.15
CA TYR A 169 -19.78 -11.65 -5.21
C TYR A 169 -20.38 -12.61 -4.18
N TYR A 170 -21.35 -12.11 -3.44
CA TYR A 170 -22.15 -12.86 -2.48
C TYR A 170 -23.64 -12.68 -2.76
N ARG A 171 -24.39 -13.77 -2.68
CA ARG A 171 -25.84 -13.73 -2.54
C ARG A 171 -26.17 -13.32 -1.10
N ILE A 172 -26.78 -12.16 -0.92
CA ILE A 172 -27.20 -11.67 0.39
C ILE A 172 -28.73 -11.61 0.43
N VAL A 173 -29.32 -12.30 1.41
CA VAL A 173 -30.76 -12.31 1.64
C VAL A 173 -31.02 -11.95 3.10
N CYS A 174 -31.58 -10.76 3.35
CA CYS A 174 -31.97 -10.28 4.68
C CYS A 174 -33.50 -10.30 4.80
N SER A 175 -34.02 -11.03 5.79
CA SER A 175 -35.45 -11.26 5.98
C SER A 175 -35.91 -10.86 7.38
N ASN A 176 -37.15 -10.40 7.48
CA ASN A 176 -37.88 -10.25 8.72
C ASN A 176 -38.30 -11.62 9.26
N ASP A 177 -37.95 -11.94 10.50
CA ASP A 177 -38.24 -13.26 11.08
C ASP A 177 -39.73 -13.48 11.38
N GLU A 178 -40.50 -12.42 11.61
CA GLU A 178 -41.94 -12.49 11.90
C GLU A 178 -42.78 -12.62 10.63
N THR A 179 -42.45 -11.84 9.60
CA THR A 179 -43.29 -11.73 8.39
C THR A 179 -42.74 -12.51 7.19
N GLY A 180 -41.47 -12.91 7.23
CA GLY A 180 -40.75 -13.50 6.09
C GLY A 180 -40.46 -12.52 4.94
N SER A 181 -40.80 -11.23 5.10
CA SER A 181 -40.53 -10.21 4.08
C SER A 181 -39.02 -9.97 3.94
N THR A 182 -38.54 -9.79 2.70
CA THR A 182 -37.12 -9.54 2.43
C THR A 182 -36.83 -8.06 2.27
N TYR A 183 -35.76 -7.58 2.91
CA TYR A 183 -35.26 -6.21 2.82
C TYR A 183 -34.09 -6.09 1.83
N ILE A 184 -33.27 -7.13 1.76
CA ILE A 184 -32.17 -7.28 0.81
C ILE A 184 -32.33 -8.64 0.16
N ASN A 185 -32.26 -8.71 -1.16
CA ASN A 185 -32.28 -9.98 -1.88
C ASN A 185 -31.61 -9.81 -3.25
N GLY A 186 -30.35 -10.22 -3.34
CA GLY A 186 -29.59 -10.07 -4.58
C GLY A 186 -28.16 -10.57 -4.47
N SER A 187 -27.47 -10.55 -5.61
CA SER A 187 -26.03 -10.76 -5.69
C SER A 187 -25.31 -9.41 -5.64
N TYR A 188 -24.37 -9.27 -4.71
CA TYR A 188 -23.68 -8.01 -4.46
C TYR A 188 -22.18 -8.24 -4.38
N PHE A 189 -21.44 -7.29 -4.96
CA PHE A 189 -19.99 -7.26 -4.86
C PHE A 189 -19.56 -6.73 -3.50
N VAL A 190 -18.71 -7.48 -2.80
CA VAL A 190 -18.12 -7.10 -1.50
C VAL A 190 -16.62 -6.92 -1.68
N ARG A 191 -16.10 -5.73 -1.38
CA ARG A 191 -14.67 -5.43 -1.51
C ARG A 191 -13.90 -5.94 -0.29
N TRP A 192 -12.82 -6.70 -0.49
CA TRP A 192 -12.08 -7.30 0.63
C TRP A 192 -11.42 -6.27 1.55
N SER A 193 -11.04 -5.10 1.01
CA SER A 193 -10.31 -4.07 1.77
C SER A 193 -11.16 -3.34 2.79
N THR A 194 -12.47 -3.27 2.55
CA THR A 194 -13.41 -2.50 3.37
C THR A 194 -14.50 -3.36 3.98
N GLY A 195 -14.76 -4.55 3.43
CA GLY A 195 -15.95 -5.35 3.77
C GLY A 195 -17.26 -4.72 3.26
N GLU A 196 -17.19 -3.66 2.44
CA GLU A 196 -18.36 -2.94 1.96
C GLU A 196 -19.02 -3.69 0.80
N ALA A 197 -20.33 -3.94 0.93
CA ALA A 197 -21.16 -4.53 -0.11
C ALA A 197 -21.85 -3.43 -0.93
N ASN A 198 -21.77 -3.52 -2.25
CA ASN A 198 -22.37 -2.56 -3.16
C ASN A 198 -23.89 -2.82 -3.32
N ILE A 199 -24.67 -2.37 -2.35
CA ILE A 199 -26.12 -2.53 -2.30
C ILE A 199 -26.79 -1.18 -2.55
N ALA A 200 -27.58 -1.07 -3.62
CA ALA A 200 -28.36 0.14 -3.86
C ALA A 200 -29.37 0.36 -2.72
N GLY A 201 -29.40 1.57 -2.15
CA GLY A 201 -30.30 1.91 -1.04
C GLY A 201 -29.86 1.38 0.33
N ALA A 202 -28.66 0.82 0.47
CA ALA A 202 -28.13 0.43 1.77
C ALA A 202 -26.62 0.65 1.88
N LYS A 203 -26.17 1.16 3.02
CA LYS A 203 -24.75 1.12 3.39
C LYS A 203 -24.51 -0.15 4.19
N PHE A 204 -23.90 -1.16 3.59
CA PHE A 204 -23.71 -2.48 4.19
C PHE A 204 -22.21 -2.79 4.30
N VAL A 205 -21.73 -3.08 5.50
CA VAL A 205 -20.29 -3.28 5.78
C VAL A 205 -20.10 -4.46 6.72
N PHE A 206 -19.35 -5.47 6.26
CA PHE A 206 -18.89 -6.60 7.09
C PHE A 206 -17.73 -6.19 8.00
N SER A 207 -17.64 -6.83 9.16
CA SER A 207 -16.49 -6.67 10.04
C SER A 207 -15.24 -7.33 9.44
N PRO A 208 -14.03 -6.82 9.75
CA PRO A 208 -12.78 -7.35 9.18
C PRO A 208 -12.47 -8.82 9.51
N ASP A 209 -13.13 -9.39 10.51
CA ASP A 209 -13.02 -10.81 10.91
C ASP A 209 -14.14 -11.69 10.32
N GLY A 210 -15.10 -11.09 9.61
CA GLY A 210 -16.23 -11.78 8.99
C GLY A 210 -17.24 -12.37 9.98
N THR A 211 -17.24 -11.94 11.24
CA THR A 211 -18.15 -12.45 12.28
C THR A 211 -19.42 -11.63 12.43
N SER A 212 -19.47 -10.43 11.85
CA SER A 212 -20.59 -9.51 11.96
C SER A 212 -20.70 -8.57 10.75
N PHE A 213 -21.80 -7.83 10.69
CA PHE A 213 -21.92 -6.68 9.78
C PHE A 213 -22.80 -5.59 10.38
N THR A 214 -22.65 -4.39 9.85
CA THR A 214 -23.57 -3.26 10.06
C THR A 214 -24.24 -2.88 8.75
N ALA A 215 -25.54 -2.60 8.78
CA ALA A 215 -26.25 -2.09 7.62
C ALA A 215 -27.19 -0.93 7.97
N SER A 216 -27.15 0.12 7.15
CA SER A 216 -28.08 1.25 7.19
C SER A 216 -28.91 1.27 5.92
N MET A 217 -30.23 1.12 6.05
CA MET A 217 -31.19 1.18 4.96
C MET A 217 -31.63 2.62 4.69
N ARG A 218 -31.69 2.99 3.41
CA ARG A 218 -31.98 4.35 2.97
C ARG A 218 -33.15 4.39 2.00
N ASP A 219 -33.84 5.52 2.00
CA ASP A 219 -34.91 5.80 1.04
C ASP A 219 -34.37 6.42 -0.25
N TYR A 220 -35.26 6.82 -1.15
CA TYR A 220 -34.91 7.44 -2.43
C TYR A 220 -34.31 8.86 -2.29
N ASN A 221 -34.44 9.48 -1.11
CA ASN A 221 -33.83 10.78 -0.77
C ASN A 221 -32.51 10.61 0.00
N ASP A 222 -31.96 9.39 0.05
CA ASP A 222 -30.76 9.05 0.82
C ASP A 222 -30.91 9.23 2.35
N LYS A 223 -32.15 9.31 2.85
CA LYS A 223 -32.46 9.38 4.28
C LYS A 223 -32.45 7.96 4.86
N GLU A 224 -31.70 7.78 5.95
CA GLU A 224 -31.68 6.52 6.70
C GLU A 224 -33.02 6.29 7.42
N TRP A 225 -33.67 5.17 7.15
CA TRP A 225 -34.93 4.77 7.80
C TRP A 225 -34.79 3.57 8.72
N GLY A 226 -33.70 2.81 8.60
CA GLY A 226 -33.42 1.70 9.51
C GLY A 226 -31.95 1.35 9.59
N SER A 227 -31.51 0.90 10.76
CA SER A 227 -30.14 0.44 10.99
C SER A 227 -30.13 -0.90 11.70
N MET A 228 -29.16 -1.75 11.39
CA MET A 228 -29.00 -3.05 12.03
C MET A 228 -27.54 -3.39 12.24
N THR A 229 -27.31 -4.19 13.29
CA THR A 229 -26.06 -4.91 13.50
C THR A 229 -26.40 -6.37 13.68
N CYS A 230 -25.73 -7.23 12.93
CA CYS A 230 -26.00 -8.66 12.93
C CYS A 230 -24.70 -9.45 13.15
N HIS A 231 -24.84 -10.58 13.82
CA HIS A 231 -23.73 -11.45 14.20
C HIS A 231 -24.00 -12.88 13.74
N LYS A 232 -22.93 -13.59 13.38
CA LYS A 232 -22.93 -14.99 12.97
C LYS A 232 -23.07 -15.94 14.16
#